data_AF-A0A5C7UVQ2-F1
#
_entry.id   AF-A0A5C7UVQ2-F1
#
_cell.length_a   1.000
_cell.length_b   1.000
_cell.length_c   1.000
_cell.angle_alpha   90.00
_cell.angle_beta   90.00
_cell.angle_gamma   90.00
#
_symmetry.space_group_name_H-M   'P 1'
#
loop_
_entity.id
_entity.type
_entity.pdbx_description
1 polymer ?
#
loop_
_entity_poly.entity_id
_entity_poly.type
_entity_poly.pdbx_seq_one_letter_code
_entity_poly.pdbx_strand_id
1 'polypeptide(L)'
;MKTSSESFGIIIMIFKMLWAFRRTSRGKKFGNEIADSMAISRSLFHTAIEEGGLGMHLVMLASLKDQGASVIEARDICLPILANGILLLEKRLGSLDVICKAKPIILDLLEEIQSKEKDESTLTNS
;
A
#
# COMPACT_ATOMS: atom_id res chain seq x y z
N MET A 1 -10.13 43.08 -16.08
CA MET A 1 -9.38 43.03 -14.81
C MET A 1 -9.76 41.75 -14.09
N LYS A 2 -8.86 40.75 -14.01
CA LYS A 2 -9.06 39.60 -13.10
C LYS A 2 -9.02 40.14 -11.67
N THR A 3 -10.03 39.85 -10.87
CA THR A 3 -10.13 40.37 -9.50
C THR A 3 -9.09 39.70 -8.59
N SER A 4 -8.57 40.44 -7.61
CA SER A 4 -7.52 39.96 -6.68
C SER A 4 -7.93 38.68 -5.92
N SER A 5 -9.23 38.47 -5.71
CA SER A 5 -9.81 37.27 -5.08
C SER A 5 -9.70 36.00 -5.94
N GLU A 6 -9.84 36.11 -7.26
CA GLU A 6 -9.68 34.97 -8.18
C GLU A 6 -8.22 34.51 -8.24
N SER A 7 -7.28 35.46 -8.25
CA SER A 7 -5.85 35.18 -8.22
C SER A 7 -5.43 34.47 -6.93
N PHE A 8 -5.97 34.87 -5.77
CA PHE A 8 -5.69 34.22 -4.49
C PHE A 8 -6.24 32.79 -4.40
N GLY A 9 -7.45 32.56 -4.92
CA GLY A 9 -8.05 31.22 -5.00
C GLY A 9 -7.23 30.25 -5.87
N ILE A 10 -6.73 30.73 -7.01
CA ILE A 10 -5.86 29.94 -7.90
C ILE A 10 -4.55 29.54 -7.19
N ILE A 11 -3.93 30.48 -6.46
CA ILE A 11 -2.70 30.21 -5.71
C ILE A 11 -2.93 29.11 -4.66
N ILE A 12 -4.01 29.20 -3.88
CA ILE A 12 -4.36 28.17 -2.88
C ILE A 12 -4.59 26.81 -3.55
N MET A 13 -5.30 26.76 -4.68
CA MET A 13 -5.52 25.51 -5.41
C MET A 13 -4.20 24.88 -5.88
N ILE A 14 -3.28 25.68 -6.43
CA ILE A 14 -1.96 25.22 -6.87
C ILE A 14 -1.18 24.63 -5.69
N PHE A 15 -1.16 25.30 -4.54
CA PHE A 15 -0.49 24.77 -3.34
C PHE A 15 -1.08 23.45 -2.87
N LYS A 16 -2.42 23.33 -2.83
CA LYS A 16 -3.09 22.07 -2.46
C LYS A 16 -2.78 20.94 -3.43
N MET A 17 -2.75 21.25 -4.74
CA MET A 17 -2.42 20.26 -5.78
C MET A 17 -0.95 19.80 -5.68
N LEU A 18 -0.01 20.73 -5.50
CA LEU A 18 1.41 20.43 -5.28
C LEU A 18 1.61 19.56 -4.03
N TRP A 19 0.91 19.87 -2.94
CA TRP A 19 1.01 19.11 -1.69
C TRP A 19 0.47 17.68 -1.86
N ALA A 20 -0.69 17.53 -2.51
CA ALA A 20 -1.26 16.21 -2.82
C ALA A 20 -0.34 15.39 -3.72
N PHE A 21 0.22 15.99 -4.78
CA PHE A 21 1.15 15.33 -5.69
C PHE A 21 2.43 14.89 -4.99
N ARG A 22 2.99 15.74 -4.11
CA ARG A 22 4.18 15.39 -3.34
C ARG A 22 3.90 14.21 -2.39
N ARG A 23 2.71 14.18 -1.79
CA ARG A 23 2.30 13.10 -0.88
C ARG A 23 2.14 11.77 -1.62
N THR A 24 1.45 11.75 -2.76
CA THR A 24 1.27 10.52 -3.56
C THR A 24 2.59 10.01 -4.13
N SER A 25 3.50 10.89 -4.56
CA SER A 25 4.84 10.52 -5.01
C SER A 25 5.66 9.83 -3.91
N ARG A 26 5.62 10.35 -2.68
CA ARG A 26 6.28 9.72 -1.52
C ARG A 26 5.66 8.36 -1.18
N GLY A 27 4.33 8.26 -1.19
CA GLY A 27 3.62 7.01 -0.99
C GLY A 27 3.97 5.95 -2.03
N LYS A 28 4.12 6.36 -3.29
CA LYS A 28 4.54 5.48 -4.38
C LYS A 28 5.96 4.96 -4.16
N LYS A 29 6.89 5.83 -3.76
CA LYS A 29 8.26 5.41 -3.44
C LYS A 29 8.28 4.40 -2.28
N PHE A 30 7.53 4.65 -1.22
CA PHE A 30 7.48 3.72 -0.09
C PHE A 30 6.78 2.40 -0.44
N GLY A 31 5.72 2.43 -1.24
CA GLY A 31 5.11 1.21 -1.80
C GLY A 31 6.07 0.39 -2.64
N ASN A 32 6.95 1.03 -3.42
CA ASN A 32 8.00 0.32 -4.14
C ASN A 32 8.99 -0.37 -3.20
N GLU A 33 9.41 0.30 -2.12
CA GLU A 33 10.31 -0.29 -1.11
C GLU A 33 9.67 -1.54 -0.46
N ILE A 34 8.37 -1.50 -0.18
CA ILE A 34 7.60 -2.65 0.34
C ILE A 34 7.53 -3.78 -0.69
N ALA A 35 7.20 -3.48 -1.95
CA ALA A 35 7.16 -4.49 -3.01
C ALA A 35 8.52 -5.17 -3.20
N ASP A 36 9.60 -4.38 -3.20
CA ASP A 36 10.97 -4.87 -3.34
C ASP A 36 11.35 -5.79 -2.16
N SER A 37 10.86 -5.52 -0.94
CA SER A 37 11.10 -6.35 0.25
C SER A 37 10.50 -7.76 0.17
N MET A 38 9.49 -7.95 -0.67
CA MET A 38 8.86 -9.25 -0.94
C MET A 38 9.30 -9.85 -2.28
N ALA A 39 10.22 -9.20 -2.99
CA ALA A 39 10.62 -9.56 -4.35
C ALA A 39 9.44 -9.70 -5.34
N ILE A 40 8.38 -8.88 -5.17
CA ILE A 40 7.24 -8.85 -6.11
C ILE A 40 7.30 -7.62 -7.02
N SER A 41 6.57 -7.67 -8.13
CA SER A 41 6.47 -6.50 -9.02
C SER A 41 5.84 -5.30 -8.31
N ARG A 42 6.50 -4.14 -8.40
CA ARG A 42 6.00 -2.86 -7.89
C ARG A 42 4.64 -2.49 -8.45
N SER A 43 4.42 -2.71 -9.75
CA SER A 43 3.12 -2.42 -10.37
C SER A 43 2.04 -3.35 -9.82
N LEU A 44 2.36 -4.63 -9.68
CA LEU A 44 1.44 -5.62 -9.13
C LEU A 44 1.07 -5.27 -7.68
N PHE A 45 2.02 -4.87 -6.84
CA PHE A 45 1.75 -4.43 -5.47
C PHE A 45 0.72 -3.30 -5.44
N HIS A 46 0.95 -2.22 -6.19
CA HIS A 46 0.05 -1.07 -6.20
C HIS A 46 -1.36 -1.43 -6.71
N THR A 47 -1.43 -2.18 -7.81
CA THR A 47 -2.71 -2.61 -8.39
C THR A 47 -3.45 -3.57 -7.45
N ALA A 48 -2.75 -4.51 -6.82
CA ALA A 48 -3.35 -5.46 -5.89
C ALA A 48 -3.85 -4.77 -4.61
N ILE A 49 -3.09 -3.83 -4.04
CA ILE A 49 -3.55 -3.06 -2.88
C ILE A 49 -4.80 -2.25 -3.21
N GLU A 50 -4.84 -1.61 -4.38
CA GLU A 50 -6.01 -0.86 -4.84
C GLU A 50 -7.22 -1.78 -5.05
N GLU A 51 -7.04 -2.90 -5.74
CA GLU A 51 -8.08 -3.91 -5.96
C GLU A 51 -8.56 -4.56 -4.65
N GLY A 52 -7.66 -4.71 -3.68
CA GLY A 52 -7.93 -5.26 -2.36
C GLY A 52 -8.82 -4.38 -1.48
N GLY A 53 -9.17 -3.17 -1.94
CA GLY A 53 -10.11 -2.26 -1.29
C GLY A 53 -9.50 -0.94 -0.81
N LEU A 54 -8.23 -0.65 -1.14
CA LEU A 54 -7.54 0.54 -0.65
C LEU A 54 -7.29 1.58 -1.76
N GLY A 55 -8.34 2.30 -2.14
CA GLY A 55 -8.30 3.30 -3.23
C GLY A 55 -7.34 4.48 -2.99
N MET A 56 -7.13 4.90 -1.74
CA MET A 56 -6.18 5.99 -1.39
C MET A 56 -4.85 5.47 -0.85
N HIS A 57 -4.41 4.29 -1.31
CA HIS A 57 -3.24 3.62 -0.76
C HIS A 57 -1.96 4.47 -0.78
N LEU A 58 -1.73 5.30 -1.81
CA LEU A 58 -0.56 6.17 -1.84
C LEU A 58 -0.55 7.20 -0.70
N VAL A 59 -1.72 7.72 -0.31
CA VAL A 59 -1.84 8.65 0.82
C VAL A 59 -1.61 7.94 2.14
N MET A 60 -2.14 6.72 2.29
CA MET A 60 -1.92 5.87 3.45
C MET A 60 -0.44 5.50 3.60
N LEU A 61 0.21 5.01 2.54
CA LEU A 61 1.62 4.64 2.54
C LEU A 61 2.52 5.84 2.89
N ALA A 62 2.22 7.01 2.35
CA ALA A 62 2.92 8.23 2.73
C ALA A 62 2.73 8.54 4.22
N SER A 63 1.52 8.32 4.77
CA SER A 63 1.24 8.52 6.18
C SER A 63 1.98 7.54 7.08
N LEU A 64 2.03 6.25 6.73
CA LEU A 64 2.79 5.24 7.46
C LEU A 64 4.27 5.62 7.52
N LYS A 65 4.82 6.04 6.37
CA LYS A 65 6.22 6.50 6.32
C LYS A 65 6.46 7.74 7.17
N ASP A 66 5.53 8.70 7.15
CA ASP A 66 5.60 9.92 7.97
C ASP A 66 5.51 9.63 9.48
N GLN A 67 4.81 8.55 9.86
CA GLN A 67 4.71 8.07 11.23
C GLN A 67 5.93 7.24 11.66
N GLY A 68 6.92 7.06 10.78
CA GLY A 68 8.15 6.33 11.08
C GLY A 68 8.05 4.81 10.91
N ALA A 69 6.96 4.30 10.32
CA ALA A 69 6.85 2.87 10.05
C ALA A 69 8.01 2.37 9.18
N SER A 70 8.61 1.26 9.61
CA SER A 70 9.58 0.52 8.82
C SER A 70 8.92 -0.14 7.61
N VAL A 71 9.75 -0.58 6.65
CA VAL A 71 9.26 -1.30 5.47
C VAL A 71 8.53 -2.59 5.86
N ILE A 72 9.05 -3.29 6.88
CA ILE A 72 8.50 -4.56 7.36
C ILE A 72 7.15 -4.35 8.07
N GLU A 73 7.05 -3.37 8.98
CA GLU A 73 5.77 -3.08 9.64
C GLU A 73 4.71 -2.65 8.63
N ALA A 74 5.07 -1.79 7.67
CA ALA A 74 4.13 -1.35 6.63
C ALA A 74 3.72 -2.51 5.69
N ARG A 75 4.63 -3.42 5.39
CA ARG A 75 4.35 -4.66 4.65
C ARG A 75 3.33 -5.51 5.38
N ASP A 76 3.55 -5.75 6.67
CA ASP A 76 2.69 -6.59 7.51
C ASP A 76 1.28 -5.99 7.64
N ILE A 77 1.17 -4.66 7.77
CA ILE A 77 -0.11 -3.93 7.72
C ILE A 77 -0.83 -4.13 6.36
N CYS A 78 -0.08 -4.13 5.26
CA CYS A 78 -0.65 -4.22 3.92
C CYS A 78 -1.00 -5.65 3.49
N LEU A 79 -0.39 -6.66 4.11
CA LEU A 79 -0.43 -8.06 3.68
C LEU A 79 -1.84 -8.65 3.52
N PRO A 80 -2.78 -8.45 4.47
CA PRO A 80 -4.15 -8.94 4.31
C PRO A 80 -4.89 -8.33 3.11
N ILE A 81 -4.71 -7.03 2.88
CA ILE A 81 -5.32 -6.30 1.76
C ILE A 81 -4.69 -6.77 0.44
N LEU A 82 -3.37 -6.93 0.43
CA LEU A 82 -2.61 -7.40 -0.71
C LEU A 82 -3.02 -8.82 -1.12
N ALA A 83 -3.17 -9.74 -0.16
CA ALA A 83 -3.61 -11.11 -0.41
C ALA A 83 -5.01 -11.13 -1.05
N ASN A 84 -5.97 -10.38 -0.49
CA ASN A 84 -7.30 -10.25 -1.07
C ASN A 84 -7.25 -9.69 -2.49
N GLY A 85 -6.47 -8.63 -2.71
CA GLY A 85 -6.29 -8.01 -4.02
C GLY A 85 -5.72 -8.95 -5.08
N ILE A 86 -4.74 -9.77 -4.73
CA ILE A 86 -4.17 -10.77 -5.63
C ILE A 86 -5.21 -11.82 -6.03
N LEU A 87 -6.03 -12.30 -5.09
CA LEU A 87 -7.09 -13.26 -5.38
C LEU A 87 -8.16 -12.67 -6.30
N LEU A 88 -8.52 -11.41 -6.10
CA LEU A 88 -9.46 -10.69 -6.97
C LEU A 88 -8.88 -10.47 -8.37
N LEU A 89 -7.61 -10.09 -8.47
CA LEU A 89 -6.92 -9.93 -9.74
C LEU A 89 -6.83 -11.24 -10.50
N GLU A 90 -6.48 -12.35 -9.83
CA GLU A 90 -6.43 -13.68 -10.44
C GLU A 90 -7.82 -14.09 -10.94
N LYS A 91 -8.87 -13.86 -10.14
CA LYS A 91 -10.24 -14.16 -10.55
C LYS A 91 -10.67 -13.37 -11.79
N ARG A 92 -10.24 -12.11 -11.91
CA ARG A 92 -10.62 -11.23 -13.02
C ARG A 92 -9.78 -11.44 -14.29
N LEU A 93 -8.48 -11.64 -14.15
CA LEU A 93 -7.51 -11.65 -15.25
C LEU A 93 -6.99 -13.05 -15.58
N GLY A 94 -7.29 -14.04 -14.74
CA GLY A 94 -6.72 -15.39 -14.82
C GLY A 94 -5.31 -15.48 -14.21
N SER A 95 -4.71 -16.64 -14.40
CA SER A 95 -3.39 -17.00 -13.86
C SER A 95 -2.25 -16.39 -14.67
N LEU A 96 -2.08 -15.07 -14.58
CA LEU A 96 -0.94 -14.38 -15.17
C LEU A 96 0.37 -14.75 -14.45
N ASP A 97 1.48 -14.89 -15.18
CA ASP A 97 2.79 -15.28 -14.62
C ASP A 97 3.22 -14.42 -13.41
N VAL A 98 3.00 -13.10 -13.49
CA VAL A 98 3.30 -12.17 -12.39
C VAL A 98 2.46 -12.42 -11.13
N ILE A 99 1.21 -12.86 -11.31
CA ILE A 99 0.30 -13.22 -10.20
C ILE A 99 0.71 -14.57 -9.63
N CYS A 100 0.95 -15.57 -10.48
CA CYS A 100 1.35 -16.91 -10.06
C CYS A 100 2.65 -16.93 -9.25
N LYS A 101 3.60 -16.05 -9.58
CA LYS A 101 4.85 -15.90 -8.83
C LYS A 101 4.66 -15.18 -7.49
N ALA A 102 3.84 -14.14 -7.46
CA ALA A 102 3.67 -13.31 -6.27
C ALA A 102 2.74 -13.94 -5.22
N LYS A 103 1.69 -14.64 -5.67
CA LYS A 103 0.67 -15.23 -4.80
C LYS A 103 1.23 -16.12 -3.69
N PRO A 104 2.06 -17.15 -3.96
CA PRO A 104 2.59 -18.00 -2.89
C PRO A 104 3.39 -17.21 -1.86
N ILE A 105 4.27 -16.30 -2.30
CA ILE A 105 5.07 -15.43 -1.41
C ILE A 105 4.18 -14.64 -0.45
N ILE A 106 3.09 -14.07 -0.97
CA ILE A 106 2.17 -13.23 -0.18
C ILE A 106 1.37 -14.08 0.83
N LEU A 107 0.93 -15.27 0.43
CA LEU A 107 0.19 -16.17 1.32
C LEU A 107 1.08 -16.74 2.43
N ASP A 108 2.29 -17.16 2.08
CA ASP A 108 3.27 -17.69 3.05
C ASP A 108 3.59 -16.63 4.13
N LEU A 109 3.86 -15.38 3.71
CA LEU A 109 4.09 -14.27 4.63
C LEU A 109 2.88 -13.97 5.54
N LEU A 110 1.67 -14.13 5.02
CA LEU A 110 0.45 -13.92 5.80
C LEU A 110 0.26 -15.01 6.86
N GLU A 111 0.54 -16.27 6.52
CA GLU A 111 0.51 -17.39 7.46
C GLU A 111 1.57 -17.27 8.55
N GLU A 112 2.78 -16.78 8.21
CA GLU A 112 3.83 -16.50 9.19
C GLU A 112 3.40 -15.47 10.25
N ILE A 113 2.71 -14.40 9.83
CA ILE A 113 2.21 -13.36 10.76
C ILE A 113 1.12 -13.94 11.65
N GLN A 114 0.15 -14.65 11.08
CA GLN A 114 -0.94 -15.27 11.84
C GLN A 114 -0.43 -16.29 12.87
N SER A 115 0.65 -16.99 12.55
CA SER A 115 1.29 -17.93 13.47
C SER A 115 1.96 -17.22 14.65
N LYS A 116 2.65 -16.10 14.41
CA LYS A 116 3.28 -15.29 15.47
C LYS A 116 2.26 -14.70 16.43
N GLU A 117 1.13 -14.19 15.92
CA GLU A 117 0.06 -13.63 16.76
C GLU A 117 -0.58 -14.68 17.69
N LYS A 118 -0.64 -15.95 17.23
CA LYS A 118 -1.19 -17.06 18.00
C LYS A 118 -0.29 -17.52 19.15
N ASP A 119 1.02 -17.46 18.95
CA ASP A 119 2.02 -17.83 19.95
C ASP A 119 2.15 -16.75 21.06
N GLU A 120 1.95 -15.47 20.70
CA GLU A 120 2.02 -14.36 21.66
C GLU A 120 0.76 -14.25 22.53
N SER A 121 -0.41 -14.65 22.01
CA SER A 121 -1.68 -14.68 22.74
C SER A 121 -1.84 -15.86 23.71
N THR A 122 -1.00 -16.89 23.60
CA THR A 122 -0.96 -18.03 24.55
C THR A 122 -0.11 -17.74 25.79
N LEU A 123 0.82 -16.77 25.73
CA LEU A 123 1.69 -16.40 26.85
C LEU A 123 1.07 -15.35 27.81
N THR A 124 0.02 -14.63 27.41
CA THR A 124 -0.62 -13.58 28.22
C THR A 124 -1.85 -14.03 29.01
N ASN A 125 -2.28 -15.30 28.84
CA ASN A 125 -3.43 -15.90 29.51
C ASN A 125 -3.04 -17.00 30.53
N SER A 126 -1.77 -17.09 30.93
CA SER A 126 -1.27 -17.97 32.01
C SER A 126 -0.80 -17.14 33.20
#